data_AF-B2BF42-F1
#
_entry.id   AF-B2BF42-F1
#
_cell.length_a   1.000
_cell.length_b   1.000
_cell.length_c   1.000
_cell.angle_alpha   90.00
_cell.angle_beta   90.00
_cell.angle_gamma   90.00
#
_symmetry.space_group_name_H-M   'P 1'
#
loop_
_entity.id
_entity.type
_entity.pdbx_description
1 polymer ?
#
loop_
_entity_poly.entity_id
_entity_poly.type
_entity_poly.pdbx_seq_one_letter_code
_entity_poly.pdbx_strand_id
1 'polypeptide(L)' 'NVIDELTNATMLKTTTIHWHGFFQHGTNWADGPAFINQCPIASGDSFLYNF' A
#
# COMPACT_ATOMS: atom_id res chain seq x y z
N ASN A 1 4.45 0.80 -9.83
CA ASN A 1 5.26 0.81 -8.61
C ASN A 1 4.84 2.01 -7.78
N VAL A 2 4.52 1.82 -6.50
CA VAL A 2 4.17 2.91 -5.57
C VAL A 2 5.31 3.10 -4.59
N ILE A 3 5.75 4.34 -4.38
CA ILE A 3 6.86 4.70 -3.50
C ILE A 3 6.28 5.64 -2.43
N ASP A 4 6.58 5.38 -1.15
CA ASP A 4 6.16 6.24 -0.05
C ASP A 4 7.23 7.30 0.24
N GLU A 5 6.98 8.54 -0.17
CA GLU A 5 7.86 9.69 0.06
C GLU A 5 7.36 10.62 1.18
N LEU A 6 6.51 10.15 2.09
CA LEU A 6 5.98 10.99 3.18
C LEU A 6 7.08 11.38 4.18
N THR A 7 7.40 12.67 4.24
CA THR A 7 8.48 13.19 5.10
C THR A 7 8.00 13.92 6.36
N ASN A 8 6.75 14.40 6.40
CA ASN A 8 6.26 15.24 7.49
C ASN A 8 6.31 14.52 8.86
N ALA A 9 7.07 15.07 9.80
CA ALA A 9 7.31 14.49 11.12
C ALA A 9 6.08 14.50 12.04
N THR A 10 5.06 15.32 11.75
CA THR A 10 3.82 15.37 12.55
C THR A 10 2.79 14.32 12.15
N MET A 11 3.05 13.55 11.09
CA MET A 11 2.13 12.55 10.55
C MET A 11 2.59 11.13 10.86
N LEU A 12 1.62 10.21 10.97
CA LEU A 12 1.90 8.79 10.74
C LEU A 12 2.18 8.62 9.24
N LYS A 13 3.28 7.94 8.91
CA LYS A 13 3.80 7.90 7.54
C LYS A 13 3.48 6.61 6.80
N THR A 14 3.28 5.51 7.54
CA THR A 14 2.99 4.22 6.92
C THR A 14 1.72 4.29 6.07
N THR A 15 1.83 3.93 4.80
CA THR A 15 0.77 4.13 3.80
C THR A 15 0.40 2.83 3.10
N THR A 16 -0.83 2.78 2.61
CA THR A 16 -1.31 1.75 1.68
C THR A 16 -2.16 2.39 0.58
N ILE A 17 -2.33 1.69 -0.54
CA ILE A 17 -3.21 2.11 -1.63
C ILE A 17 -4.23 1.01 -1.87
N HIS A 18 -5.51 1.31 -1.68
CA HIS A 18 -6.59 0.41 -2.07
C HIS A 18 -7.16 0.79 -3.44
N TRP A 19 -7.27 -0.20 -4.32
CA TRP A 19 -7.79 -0.04 -5.68
C TRP A 19 -9.30 -0.25 -5.68
N HIS A 20 -10.04 0.76 -5.24
CA HIS A 20 -11.49 0.68 -5.08
C HIS A 20 -12.19 0.24 -6.38
N GLY A 21 -12.96 -0.84 -6.30
CA GLY A 21 -13.73 -1.39 -7.43
C GLY A 21 -13.05 -2.51 -8.21
N PHE A 22 -11.79 -2.84 -7.91
CA PHE A 22 -11.12 -4.00 -8.49
C PHE A 22 -11.42 -5.24 -7.64
N PHE A 23 -11.76 -6.36 -8.28
CA PHE A 23 -12.04 -7.61 -7.56
C PHE A 23 -10.79 -8.32 -7.05
N GLN A 24 -9.60 -7.94 -7.55
CA GLN A 24 -8.31 -8.54 -7.14
C GLN A 24 -8.29 -10.07 -7.23
N HIS A 25 -8.91 -10.62 -8.27
CA HIS A 25 -9.07 -12.07 -8.44
C HIS A 25 -7.71 -12.73 -8.72
N GLY A 26 -7.19 -13.50 -7.75
CA GLY A 26 -5.87 -14.11 -7.81
C GLY A 26 -4.72 -13.20 -7.34
N THR A 27 -5.01 -11.93 -7.03
CA THR A 27 -4.04 -10.89 -6.66
C THR A 27 -4.44 -10.17 -5.37
N ASN A 28 -5.10 -10.88 -4.44
CA ASN A 28 -5.60 -10.33 -3.17
C ASN A 28 -4.51 -9.67 -2.31
N TRP A 29 -3.25 -10.07 -2.48
CA TRP A 29 -2.08 -9.47 -1.84
C TRP A 29 -1.78 -8.04 -2.33
N ALA A 30 -2.36 -7.61 -3.45
CA ALA A 30 -2.23 -6.27 -4.04
C ALA A 30 -3.50 -5.39 -3.84
N ASP A 31 -4.41 -5.79 -2.94
CA ASP A 31 -5.67 -5.07 -2.75
C ASP A 31 -5.55 -3.79 -1.94
N GLY A 32 -4.59 -3.69 -1.01
CA GLY A 32 -4.31 -2.45 -0.28
C GLY A 32 -4.66 -2.37 1.21
N PRO A 33 -5.67 -3.07 1.77
CA PRO A 33 -5.97 -2.91 3.20
C PRO A 33 -4.83 -3.32 4.14
N ALA A 34 -4.35 -2.36 4.94
CA ALA A 34 -3.31 -2.58 5.93
C ALA A 34 -3.70 -3.65 6.96
N PHE A 35 -2.79 -4.58 7.24
CA PHE A 35 -2.92 -5.67 8.21
C PHE A 35 -4.02 -6.70 7.92
N ILE A 36 -4.61 -6.67 6.71
CA ILE A 36 -5.48 -7.74 6.22
C ILE A 36 -4.72 -8.56 5.18
N ASN A 37 -4.29 -7.90 4.10
CA ASN A 37 -3.66 -8.52 2.93
C ASN A 37 -2.19 -8.11 2.76
N GLN A 38 -1.75 -7.05 3.44
CA GLN A 38 -0.36 -6.59 3.40
C GLN A 38 0.03 -5.78 4.64
N CYS A 39 1.33 -5.71 4.91
CA CYS A 39 1.87 -4.67 5.79
C CYS A 39 1.80 -3.30 5.07
N PRO A 40 1.65 -2.18 5.82
CA PRO A 40 1.83 -0.85 5.25
C PRO A 40 3.22 -0.67 4.64
N ILE A 41 3.31 0.14 3.59
CA ILE A 41 4.57 0.62 3.05
C ILE A 41 5.15 1.61 4.07
N ALA A 42 6.39 1.38 4.51
CA ALA A 42 7.08 2.33 5.36
C ALA A 42 7.61 3.52 4.53
N SER A 43 7.77 4.67 5.17
CA SER A 43 8.37 5.85 4.53
C SER A 43 9.76 5.52 3.99
N GLY A 44 9.98 5.80 2.71
CA GLY A 44 11.20 5.48 1.96
C GLY A 44 11.17 4.13 1.24
N ASP A 45 10.20 3.26 1.54
CA ASP A 45 10.04 1.97 0.86
C ASP A 45 9.08 2.08 -0.33
N SER A 46 9.04 1.01 -1.12
CA SER A 46 8.15 0.89 -2.26
C SER A 46 7.49 -0.48 -2.32
N PHE A 47 6.31 -0.51 -2.93
CA PHE A 47 5.59 -1.75 -3.19
C PHE A 47 5.05 -1.74 -4.62
N LEU A 48 5.32 -2.84 -5.33
CA LEU A 48 4.80 -3.06 -6.66
C LEU A 48 3.44 -3.76 -6.57
N TYR A 49 2.37 -2.98 -6.66
CA TYR A 49 1.03 -3.51 -6.96
C TYR A 49 1.01 -4.00 -8.41
N ASN A 50 0.83 -5.31 -8.60
CA ASN A 50 0.71 -5.96 -9.90
C ASN A 50 -0.48 -6.91 -9.85
N PHE A 51 -1.51 -6.62 -10.64
CA PHE A 51 -2.80 -7.31 -10.64
C PHE A 51 -3.23 -7.66 -12.06
#